data_AF-A0A497LSJ3-F1
#
_entry.id   AF-A0A497LSJ3-F1
#
_cell.length_a   1.000
_cell.length_b   1.000
_cell.length_c   1.000
_cell.angle_alpha   90.00
_cell.angle_beta   90.00
_cell.angle_gamma   90.00
#
_symmetry.space_group_name_H-M   'P 1'
#
loop_
_entity.id
_entity.type
_entity.pdbx_description
1 polymer ?
#
loop_
_entity_poly.entity_id
_entity_poly.type
_entity_poly.pdbx_seq_one_letter_code
_entity_poly.pdbx_strand_id
1 'polypeptide(L)'
;FFSLFGSIAGGLALSALLQSYTRFLLNYDFTRTVLPLFIGSTILFSAFSPMLLSVSPFSVSHFPQWSEVLERKVKVGERVGVDGGYDLNLYSNIWQSGGGSIESMYILNEYAYTFWYYILYRGDTRYLPYFSRNYNVRYLMKPLKGLEKTEVPGLYEVPDFRSSIVEIIPEDSLLILHIGSKTHYSYLFISLALSGESEPILVDGGESIEKFTAEDLRHFDLLYISDIKIHDENAYVSLINTYLREGGVVLFDTSKTAFPLPNKLLDLLPIREMRTRTSNLQLKFSSALGNMSFSPFNTVKNAQILYADGIKNGAEVLAWDEMDNPVLVRMKKYGGWTVWSGISITYQIMQAEDYEGSRLLIYLIRFLTSHVPFQSKEIRDGDLKVISTDEYEVSLSHLSINDAVWFKMTYYPGWEAIIEDTNERLKIFLAGPHTMLVFPQKTSSLKITFRFGKTLSDIIGEYISIIFYGILFVYFILYKPVIRHYRPPEGWIHTKHRGLGHNNVLTKKKI
;
A
#
# COMPACT_ATOMS: atom_id res chain seq x y z
N PHE A 1 9.31 16.10 2.01
CA PHE A 1 10.38 15.05 2.07
C PHE A 1 11.31 15.13 3.29
N PHE A 2 12.05 16.22 3.55
CA PHE A 2 12.98 16.27 4.71
C PHE A 2 12.31 16.03 6.07
N SER A 3 11.04 16.43 6.23
CA SER A 3 10.25 16.14 7.44
C SER A 3 9.88 14.65 7.54
N LEU A 4 9.36 14.04 6.47
CA LEU A 4 9.03 12.60 6.42
C LEU A 4 10.27 11.70 6.53
N PHE A 5 11.30 11.97 5.73
CA PHE A 5 12.59 11.28 5.79
C PHE A 5 13.25 11.47 7.15
N GLY A 6 13.21 12.69 7.72
CA GLY A 6 13.68 12.97 9.08
C GLY A 6 12.90 12.22 10.15
N SER A 7 11.58 12.09 10.00
CA SER A 7 10.70 11.34 10.91
C SER A 7 10.99 9.84 10.88
N ILE A 8 11.15 9.26 9.67
CA ILE A 8 11.48 7.84 9.46
C ILE A 8 12.91 7.52 9.94
N ALA A 9 13.90 8.33 9.54
CA ALA A 9 15.29 8.16 9.98
C ALA A 9 15.43 8.37 11.50
N GLY A 10 14.69 9.32 12.07
CA GLY A 10 14.59 9.55 13.50
C GLY A 10 13.99 8.35 14.25
N GLY A 11 12.90 7.77 13.73
CA GLY A 11 12.26 6.58 14.31
C GLY A 11 13.15 5.33 14.27
N LEU A 12 13.84 5.09 13.15
CA LEU A 12 14.82 3.99 13.01
C LEU A 12 16.02 4.17 13.95
N ALA A 13 16.56 5.38 14.04
CA ALA A 13 17.63 5.71 14.97
C ALA A 13 17.19 5.45 16.42
N LEU A 14 15.99 5.89 16.80
CA LEU A 14 15.43 5.69 18.15
C LEU A 14 15.24 4.21 18.49
N SER A 15 14.77 3.40 17.53
CA SER A 15 14.56 1.95 17.70
C SER A 15 15.87 1.18 17.87
N ALA A 16 16.85 1.42 17.00
CA ALA A 16 18.19 0.83 17.11
C ALA A 16 18.89 1.24 18.42
N LEU A 17 18.59 2.45 18.90
CA LEU A 17 19.05 2.95 20.18
C LEU A 17 18.39 2.29 21.38
N LEU A 18 17.08 2.09 21.34
CA LEU A 18 16.38 1.41 22.43
C LEU A 18 16.91 -0.02 22.60
N GLN A 19 17.20 -0.69 21.48
CA GLN A 19 17.80 -2.03 21.43
C GLN A 19 19.25 -2.06 21.93
N SER A 20 20.04 -1.03 21.58
CA SER A 20 21.43 -0.89 22.06
C SER A 20 21.47 -0.53 23.55
N TYR A 21 20.58 0.35 24.01
CA TYR A 21 20.43 0.75 25.40
C TYR A 21 20.02 -0.44 26.29
N THR A 22 19.09 -1.28 25.84
CA THR A 22 18.70 -2.51 26.55
C THR A 22 19.82 -3.54 26.60
N ARG A 23 20.67 -3.65 25.57
CA ARG A 23 21.86 -4.53 25.59
C ARG A 23 22.98 -4.00 26.49
N PHE A 24 23.18 -2.69 26.56
CA PHE A 24 24.28 -2.07 27.32
C PHE A 24 23.98 -1.83 28.80
N LEU A 25 22.70 -1.72 29.20
CA LEU A 25 22.28 -1.65 30.61
C LEU A 25 22.69 -2.87 31.45
N LEU A 26 23.15 -3.94 30.82
CA LEU A 26 23.65 -5.14 31.49
C LEU A 26 25.11 -5.03 31.96
N ASN A 27 25.87 -3.98 31.59
CA ASN A 27 27.26 -3.84 32.04
C ASN A 27 27.74 -2.38 32.13
N TYR A 28 28.22 -2.01 33.34
CA TYR A 28 29.09 -0.88 33.69
C TYR A 28 28.51 0.54 33.91
N ASP A 29 28.75 1.08 35.12
CA ASP A 29 28.35 2.40 35.64
C ASP A 29 28.98 3.62 34.94
N PHE A 30 30.14 3.47 34.27
CA PHE A 30 30.83 4.59 33.58
C PHE A 30 30.06 5.11 32.35
N THR A 31 29.08 4.33 31.86
CA THR A 31 28.29 4.64 30.67
C THR A 31 27.18 5.65 30.94
N ARG A 32 26.80 5.92 32.19
CA ARG A 32 25.55 6.64 32.50
C ARG A 32 25.55 8.13 32.13
N THR A 33 26.72 8.75 31.93
CA THR A 33 26.83 10.19 31.61
C THR A 33 27.43 10.47 30.23
N VAL A 34 28.42 9.67 29.81
CA VAL A 34 29.09 9.84 28.50
C VAL A 34 28.29 9.20 27.38
N LEU A 35 27.62 8.07 27.65
CA LEU A 35 26.88 7.34 26.63
C LEU A 35 25.64 8.13 26.15
N PRO A 36 24.80 8.76 27.01
CA PRO A 36 23.70 9.60 26.53
C PRO A 36 24.16 10.82 25.73
N LEU A 37 25.34 11.37 26.04
CA LEU A 37 25.94 12.49 25.31
C LEU A 37 26.45 12.05 23.94
N PHE A 38 27.14 10.92 23.86
CA PHE A 38 27.62 10.34 22.61
C PHE A 38 26.44 9.86 21.74
N ILE A 39 25.47 9.18 22.35
CA ILE A 39 24.20 8.77 21.74
C ILE A 39 23.45 9.99 21.23
N GLY A 40 23.20 11.00 22.08
CA GLY A 40 22.50 12.22 21.71
C GLY A 40 23.20 12.97 20.59
N SER A 41 24.54 13.03 20.62
CA SER A 41 25.35 13.62 19.54
C SER A 41 25.30 12.81 18.25
N THR A 42 25.20 11.48 18.33
CA THR A 42 25.09 10.62 17.15
C THR A 42 23.68 10.70 16.55
N ILE A 43 22.62 10.81 17.37
CA ILE A 43 21.25 11.11 16.92
C ILE A 43 21.19 12.50 16.28
N LEU A 44 21.80 13.50 16.92
CA LEU A 44 21.93 14.86 16.40
C LEU A 44 22.65 14.83 15.03
N PHE A 45 23.78 14.14 14.95
CA PHE A 45 24.52 14.02 13.70
C PHE A 45 23.74 13.20 12.66
N SER A 46 23.01 12.14 13.01
CA SER A 46 22.20 11.39 12.04
C SER A 46 20.96 12.16 11.57
N ALA A 47 20.33 12.97 12.45
CA ALA A 47 19.16 13.77 12.11
C ALA A 47 19.51 15.04 11.32
N PHE A 48 20.67 15.65 11.60
CA PHE A 48 21.16 16.85 10.91
C PHE A 48 22.20 16.58 9.82
N SER A 49 22.82 15.41 9.76
CA SER A 49 23.75 15.09 8.65
C SER A 49 23.08 15.17 7.29
N PRO A 50 21.79 14.82 7.09
CA PRO A 50 21.13 15.11 5.84
C PRO A 50 21.06 16.62 5.57
N MET A 51 20.83 17.46 6.58
CA MET A 51 20.84 18.93 6.40
C MET A 51 22.23 19.51 6.16
N LEU A 52 23.29 18.97 6.78
CA LEU A 52 24.67 19.46 6.67
C LEU A 52 25.43 18.89 5.46
N LEU A 53 25.19 17.63 5.10
CA LEU A 53 25.77 16.97 3.93
C LEU A 53 25.02 17.32 2.64
N SER A 54 23.76 17.77 2.71
CA SER A 54 23.02 18.26 1.54
C SER A 54 23.25 19.76 1.23
N VAL A 55 24.14 20.44 1.96
CA VAL A 55 24.56 21.83 1.62
C VAL A 55 25.58 21.84 0.47
N SER A 56 26.29 20.73 0.23
CA SER A 56 26.89 20.55 -1.10
C SER A 56 25.77 20.10 -2.04
N PRO A 57 25.56 20.77 -3.20
CA PRO A 57 24.73 20.18 -4.24
C PRO A 57 25.24 18.77 -4.45
N PHE A 58 24.33 17.79 -4.51
CA PHE A 58 24.66 16.41 -4.86
C PHE A 58 25.74 16.47 -5.94
N SER A 59 26.93 15.91 -5.64
CA SER A 59 28.07 15.92 -6.58
C SER A 59 27.50 15.58 -7.94
N VAL A 60 27.53 16.54 -8.88
CA VAL A 60 26.77 16.50 -10.15
C VAL A 60 26.77 15.06 -10.62
N SER A 61 25.66 14.36 -10.36
CA SER A 61 25.57 12.96 -10.74
C SER A 61 25.74 13.00 -12.24
N HIS A 62 26.73 12.30 -12.77
CA HIS A 62 26.89 12.21 -14.22
C HIS A 62 25.60 11.60 -14.76
N PHE A 63 24.73 12.48 -15.23
CA PHE A 63 23.48 12.13 -15.85
C PHE A 63 23.87 11.33 -17.10
N PRO A 64 23.62 10.02 -17.10
CA PRO A 64 24.04 9.19 -18.22
C PRO A 64 23.26 9.63 -19.46
N GLN A 65 23.87 9.67 -20.64
CA GLN A 65 23.31 10.29 -21.87
C GLN A 65 21.85 9.94 -22.20
N TRP A 66 21.36 8.77 -21.77
CA TRP A 66 19.95 8.39 -21.91
C TRP A 66 18.97 9.31 -21.14
N SER A 67 19.47 10.05 -20.16
CA SER A 67 18.71 10.96 -19.30
C SER A 67 18.19 12.19 -20.04
N GLU A 68 19.02 12.82 -20.88
CA GLU A 68 18.63 13.99 -21.66
C GLU A 68 17.57 13.66 -22.72
N VAL A 69 17.53 12.40 -23.17
CA VAL A 69 16.53 11.91 -24.10
C VAL A 69 15.21 11.65 -23.38
N LEU A 70 15.26 11.04 -22.19
CA LEU A 70 14.08 10.81 -21.36
C LEU A 70 13.44 12.11 -20.88
N GLU A 71 14.23 13.11 -20.47
CA GLU A 71 13.71 14.42 -20.06
C GLU A 71 12.82 15.08 -21.14
N ARG A 72 13.11 14.84 -22.42
CA ARG A 72 12.33 15.38 -23.55
C ARG A 72 11.10 14.55 -23.91
N LYS A 73 11.03 13.28 -23.45
CA LYS A 73 10.00 12.31 -23.86
C LYS A 73 9.02 11.95 -22.75
N VAL A 74 9.47 11.98 -21.52
CA VAL A 74 8.72 11.57 -20.34
C VAL A 74 7.68 12.64 -20.04
N LYS A 75 6.40 12.25 -20.01
CA LYS A 75 5.34 13.13 -19.52
C LYS A 75 5.40 13.24 -18.00
N VAL A 76 4.86 14.35 -17.52
CA VAL A 76 4.70 14.62 -16.09
C VAL A 76 4.00 13.44 -15.40
N GLY A 77 4.70 12.79 -14.47
CA GLY A 77 4.18 11.65 -13.70
C GLY A 77 4.47 10.25 -14.25
N GLU A 78 4.98 10.11 -15.50
CA GLU A 78 5.41 8.81 -16.04
C GLU A 78 6.64 8.27 -15.29
N ARG A 79 6.75 6.94 -15.20
CA ARG A 79 7.81 6.26 -14.41
C ARG A 79 8.66 5.31 -15.26
N VAL A 80 9.91 5.12 -14.82
CA VAL A 80 10.88 4.16 -15.38
C VAL A 80 11.19 3.08 -14.33
N GLY A 81 10.91 1.81 -14.64
CA GLY A 81 11.30 0.69 -13.78
C GLY A 81 12.74 0.23 -14.03
N VAL A 82 13.51 0.08 -12.96
CA VAL A 82 14.94 -0.28 -12.99
C VAL A 82 15.24 -1.40 -12.00
N ASP A 83 16.30 -2.16 -12.22
CA ASP A 83 16.70 -3.16 -11.22
C ASP A 83 17.06 -2.49 -9.88
N GLY A 84 16.62 -3.06 -8.77
CA GLY A 84 16.71 -2.44 -7.44
C GLY A 84 15.69 -1.33 -7.09
N GLY A 85 14.68 -1.05 -7.92
CA GLY A 85 13.57 -0.15 -7.58
C GLY A 85 12.94 0.57 -8.78
N TYR A 86 12.72 1.88 -8.63
CA TYR A 86 12.43 2.77 -9.75
C TYR A 86 13.40 3.94 -9.71
N ASP A 87 13.93 4.34 -10.87
CA ASP A 87 14.74 5.56 -10.98
C ASP A 87 13.77 6.74 -11.19
N LEU A 88 13.01 7.01 -10.13
CA LEU A 88 11.66 7.59 -10.19
C LEU A 88 11.64 9.13 -10.08
N ASN A 89 12.80 9.79 -10.16
CA ASN A 89 12.86 11.25 -9.97
C ASN A 89 13.86 11.96 -10.90
N LEU A 90 14.33 11.30 -11.96
CA LEU A 90 15.35 11.89 -12.83
C LEU A 90 14.77 12.83 -13.91
N TYR A 91 13.46 12.78 -14.19
CA TYR A 91 12.86 13.38 -15.39
C TYR A 91 11.55 14.17 -15.18
N SER A 92 11.10 14.38 -13.95
CA SER A 92 9.87 15.14 -13.70
C SER A 92 10.04 16.11 -12.55
N ASN A 93 9.44 17.30 -12.66
CA ASN A 93 9.36 18.28 -11.57
C ASN A 93 8.36 17.87 -10.46
N ILE A 94 7.67 16.73 -10.63
CA ILE A 94 6.82 16.14 -9.60
C ILE A 94 7.69 15.33 -8.65
N TRP A 95 7.58 15.64 -7.36
CA TRP A 95 8.09 14.76 -6.34
C TRP A 95 7.18 13.54 -6.21
N GLN A 96 7.59 12.43 -6.79
CA GLN A 96 6.83 11.18 -6.71
C GLN A 96 7.23 10.44 -5.44
N SER A 97 6.27 10.22 -4.53
CA SER A 97 6.44 9.35 -3.34
C SER A 97 6.70 7.91 -3.80
N GLY A 98 7.97 7.58 -4.03
CA GLY A 98 8.39 6.28 -4.59
C GLY A 98 9.74 6.28 -5.28
N GLY A 99 10.35 7.45 -5.54
CA GLY A 99 11.72 7.51 -6.06
C GLY A 99 12.77 7.12 -5.05
N GLY A 100 13.58 6.12 -5.38
CA GLY A 100 14.70 5.67 -4.57
C GLY A 100 14.91 4.16 -4.60
N SER A 101 15.79 3.71 -3.72
CA SER A 101 16.09 2.29 -3.54
C SER A 101 14.84 1.51 -3.10
N ILE A 102 14.83 0.19 -3.36
CA ILE A 102 13.75 -0.72 -2.98
C ILE A 102 13.35 -0.60 -1.50
N GLU A 103 14.29 -0.27 -0.60
CA GLU A 103 14.03 -0.06 0.82
C GLU A 103 13.19 1.19 1.08
N SER A 104 13.49 2.29 0.37
CA SER A 104 12.71 3.54 0.48
C SER A 104 11.29 3.33 -0.05
N MET A 105 11.16 2.52 -1.11
CA MET A 105 9.87 2.15 -1.68
C MET A 105 9.07 1.26 -0.74
N TYR A 106 9.68 0.25 -0.11
CA TYR A 106 8.98 -0.62 0.84
C TYR A 106 8.42 0.16 2.04
N ILE A 107 9.14 1.19 2.49
CA ILE A 107 8.70 2.04 3.61
C ILE A 107 7.48 2.90 3.22
N LEU A 108 7.39 3.36 1.97
CA LEU A 108 6.34 4.26 1.51
C LEU A 108 5.15 3.53 0.86
N ASN A 109 5.39 2.38 0.22
CA ASN A 109 4.42 1.61 -0.51
C ASN A 109 4.81 0.12 -0.51
N GLU A 110 4.18 -0.66 0.36
CA GLU A 110 4.44 -2.10 0.49
C GLU A 110 4.14 -2.89 -0.80
N TYR A 111 3.26 -2.40 -1.67
CA TYR A 111 2.94 -3.04 -2.96
C TYR A 111 3.98 -2.76 -4.02
N ALA A 112 4.80 -1.73 -3.89
CA ALA A 112 5.82 -1.42 -4.90
C ALA A 112 6.85 -2.57 -5.05
N TYR A 113 7.08 -3.34 -3.98
CA TYR A 113 7.87 -4.56 -4.04
C TYR A 113 7.23 -5.63 -4.93
N THR A 114 5.90 -5.74 -4.95
CA THR A 114 5.16 -6.69 -5.80
C THR A 114 5.43 -6.44 -7.28
N PHE A 115 5.38 -5.17 -7.72
CA PHE A 115 5.75 -4.80 -9.09
C PHE A 115 7.17 -5.27 -9.42
N TRP A 116 8.14 -4.89 -8.57
CA TRP A 116 9.54 -5.19 -8.79
C TRP A 116 9.78 -6.70 -8.85
N TYR A 117 9.18 -7.46 -7.93
CA TYR A 117 9.35 -8.90 -7.86
C TYR A 117 8.85 -9.60 -9.14
N TYR A 118 7.64 -9.29 -9.61
CA TYR A 118 7.07 -9.98 -10.78
C TYR A 118 7.64 -9.48 -12.11
N ILE A 119 7.81 -8.16 -12.28
CA ILE A 119 8.25 -7.59 -13.56
C ILE A 119 9.77 -7.63 -13.68
N LEU A 120 10.50 -7.18 -12.66
CA LEU A 120 11.94 -6.97 -12.77
C LEU A 120 12.72 -8.18 -12.29
N TYR A 121 12.37 -8.81 -11.17
CA TYR A 121 13.08 -10.00 -10.70
C TYR A 121 12.69 -11.26 -11.52
N ARG A 122 11.40 -11.59 -11.57
CA ARG A 122 10.88 -12.78 -12.30
C ARG A 122 10.84 -12.60 -13.82
N GLY A 123 10.68 -11.37 -14.32
CA GLY A 123 10.53 -11.12 -15.75
C GLY A 123 9.19 -11.57 -16.33
N ASP A 124 8.13 -11.62 -15.51
CA ASP A 124 6.82 -12.12 -15.90
C ASP A 124 5.94 -11.01 -16.48
N THR A 125 5.83 -11.00 -17.80
CA THR A 125 5.15 -9.95 -18.54
C THR A 125 3.63 -10.06 -18.51
N ARG A 126 3.06 -11.14 -17.94
CA ARG A 126 1.60 -11.29 -17.78
C ARG A 126 1.02 -10.19 -16.88
N TYR A 127 1.79 -9.76 -15.89
CA TYR A 127 1.42 -8.71 -14.94
C TYR A 127 1.55 -7.28 -15.51
N LEU A 128 2.30 -7.13 -16.61
CA LEU A 128 2.76 -5.85 -17.10
C LEU A 128 1.62 -4.86 -17.40
N PRO A 129 0.52 -5.23 -18.10
CA PRO A 129 -0.54 -4.25 -18.42
C PRO A 129 -1.18 -3.63 -17.17
N TYR A 130 -1.56 -4.48 -16.21
CA TYR A 130 -2.19 -4.04 -14.97
C TYR A 130 -1.26 -3.17 -14.13
N PHE A 131 -0.03 -3.65 -13.93
CA PHE A 131 0.98 -2.96 -13.14
C PHE A 131 1.43 -1.66 -13.78
N SER A 132 1.73 -1.63 -15.08
CA SER A 132 2.09 -0.38 -15.76
C SER A 132 1.01 0.69 -15.60
N ARG A 133 -0.28 0.35 -15.77
CA ARG A 133 -1.37 1.32 -15.54
C ARG A 133 -1.41 1.83 -14.09
N ASN A 134 -1.42 0.90 -13.12
CA ASN A 134 -1.58 1.20 -11.70
C ASN A 134 -0.41 2.02 -11.14
N TYR A 135 0.82 1.70 -11.56
CA TYR A 135 2.02 2.42 -11.19
C TYR A 135 2.39 3.50 -12.21
N ASN A 136 1.62 3.80 -13.24
CA ASN A 136 2.00 4.75 -14.31
C ASN A 136 3.44 4.54 -14.87
N VAL A 137 3.87 3.27 -15.02
CA VAL A 137 5.20 2.89 -15.51
C VAL A 137 5.16 2.67 -17.02
N ARG A 138 5.82 3.57 -17.76
CA ARG A 138 5.89 3.54 -19.21
C ARG A 138 7.13 2.83 -19.73
N TYR A 139 8.25 3.02 -19.05
CA TYR A 139 9.54 2.53 -19.51
C TYR A 139 10.17 1.56 -18.52
N LEU A 140 11.00 0.66 -19.04
CA LEU A 140 11.75 -0.33 -18.27
C LEU A 140 13.20 -0.38 -18.75
N MET A 141 14.15 -0.41 -17.81
CA MET A 141 15.58 -0.62 -18.09
C MET A 141 15.96 -2.10 -18.01
N LYS A 142 15.07 -2.97 -18.49
CA LYS A 142 15.29 -4.42 -18.58
C LYS A 142 14.59 -4.95 -19.83
N PRO A 143 15.27 -5.74 -20.68
CA PRO A 143 14.60 -6.39 -21.79
C PRO A 143 13.62 -7.44 -21.27
N LEU A 144 12.32 -7.25 -21.55
CA LEU A 144 11.28 -8.23 -21.30
C LEU A 144 10.50 -8.52 -22.58
N LYS A 145 9.87 -9.69 -22.66
CA LYS A 145 9.05 -10.07 -23.81
C LYS A 145 7.87 -9.10 -23.96
N GLY A 146 7.62 -8.63 -25.18
CA GLY A 146 6.48 -7.76 -25.47
C GLY A 146 6.74 -6.27 -25.20
N LEU A 147 7.93 -5.88 -24.73
CA LEU A 147 8.33 -4.48 -24.70
C LEU A 147 8.88 -4.01 -26.05
N GLU A 148 8.62 -2.76 -26.39
CA GLU A 148 9.16 -2.11 -27.59
C GLU A 148 10.55 -1.54 -27.32
N LYS A 149 11.46 -1.71 -28.27
CA LYS A 149 12.78 -1.07 -28.18
C LYS A 149 12.64 0.42 -28.45
N THR A 150 13.23 1.23 -27.60
CA THR A 150 13.34 2.67 -27.85
C THR A 150 14.65 2.99 -28.60
N GLU A 151 14.81 4.23 -29.03
CA GLU A 151 16.08 4.74 -29.57
C GLU A 151 17.22 4.79 -28.55
N VAL A 152 16.88 4.71 -27.25
CA VAL A 152 17.82 4.76 -26.14
C VAL A 152 18.28 3.33 -25.81
N PRO A 153 19.59 3.02 -25.94
CA PRO A 153 20.09 1.68 -25.64
C PRO A 153 19.76 1.24 -24.21
N GLY A 154 19.14 0.06 -24.09
CA GLY A 154 18.77 -0.51 -22.79
C GLY A 154 17.44 -0.02 -22.21
N LEU A 155 16.77 0.93 -22.87
CA LEU A 155 15.45 1.41 -22.48
C LEU A 155 14.36 0.78 -23.38
N TYR A 156 13.34 0.25 -22.75
CA TYR A 156 12.22 -0.42 -23.40
C TYR A 156 10.90 0.22 -22.99
N GLU A 157 9.95 0.32 -23.92
CA GLU A 157 8.66 0.95 -23.72
C GLU A 157 7.55 -0.11 -23.63
N VAL A 158 6.57 0.15 -22.76
CA VAL A 158 5.37 -0.67 -22.64
C VAL A 158 4.41 -0.31 -23.78
N PRO A 159 4.03 -1.27 -24.64
CA PRO A 159 3.16 -0.99 -25.78
C PRO A 159 1.78 -0.51 -25.31
N ASP A 160 1.16 0.35 -26.12
CA ASP A 160 -0.18 0.92 -25.89
C ASP A 160 -0.38 1.60 -24.53
N PHE A 161 0.72 2.03 -23.89
CA PHE A 161 0.67 2.66 -22.59
C PHE A 161 -0.01 4.04 -22.65
N ARG A 162 -1.13 4.18 -21.95
CA ARG A 162 -1.81 5.47 -21.74
C ARG A 162 -1.26 6.15 -20.50
N SER A 163 -0.37 7.11 -20.72
CA SER A 163 0.19 7.93 -19.64
C SER A 163 -0.88 8.80 -19.00
N SER A 164 -1.18 8.53 -17.74
CA SER A 164 -2.11 9.32 -16.97
C SER A 164 -1.79 9.21 -15.48
N ILE A 165 -1.21 10.27 -14.93
CA ILE A 165 -0.96 10.39 -13.49
C ILE A 165 -2.25 10.73 -12.74
N VAL A 166 -3.21 11.38 -13.42
CA VAL A 166 -4.55 11.65 -12.93
C VAL A 166 -5.57 11.16 -13.95
N GLU A 167 -6.35 10.15 -13.59
CA GLU A 167 -7.45 9.64 -14.42
C GLU A 167 -8.81 10.11 -13.85
N ILE A 168 -9.72 10.54 -14.71
CA ILE A 168 -11.15 10.67 -14.42
C ILE A 168 -11.78 9.32 -14.77
N ILE A 169 -12.21 8.61 -13.73
CA ILE A 169 -12.80 7.29 -13.81
C ILE A 169 -14.32 7.46 -13.92
N PRO A 170 -14.94 7.13 -15.06
CA PRO A 170 -16.37 7.28 -15.21
C PRO A 170 -17.13 6.23 -14.38
N GLU A 171 -18.38 6.54 -14.05
CA GLU A 171 -19.28 5.70 -13.24
C GLU A 171 -19.47 4.25 -13.75
N ASP A 172 -19.28 4.00 -15.03
CA ASP A 172 -19.40 2.68 -15.64
C ASP A 172 -18.10 1.85 -15.58
N SER A 173 -17.02 2.41 -15.02
CA SER A 173 -15.80 1.67 -14.74
C SER A 173 -15.98 0.75 -13.54
N LEU A 174 -15.46 -0.46 -13.62
CA LEU A 174 -15.61 -1.47 -12.58
C LEU A 174 -14.76 -1.16 -11.35
N LEU A 175 -15.39 -0.61 -10.30
CA LEU A 175 -14.78 -0.25 -9.02
C LEU A 175 -15.11 -1.30 -7.95
N ILE A 176 -14.08 -1.87 -7.33
CA ILE A 176 -14.23 -2.92 -6.31
C ILE A 176 -13.66 -2.45 -4.99
N LEU A 177 -14.49 -2.42 -3.96
CA LEU A 177 -14.04 -2.20 -2.59
C LEU A 177 -13.71 -3.54 -1.94
N HIS A 178 -12.44 -3.74 -1.61
CA HIS A 178 -12.00 -4.89 -0.84
C HIS A 178 -12.09 -4.60 0.66
N ILE A 179 -12.72 -5.51 1.40
CA ILE A 179 -12.75 -5.51 2.87
C ILE A 179 -12.03 -6.76 3.38
N GLY A 180 -10.92 -6.55 4.08
CA GLY A 180 -10.13 -7.60 4.70
C GLY A 180 -8.73 -7.16 5.08
N SER A 181 -7.88 -8.11 5.47
CA SER A 181 -6.48 -7.83 5.79
C SER A 181 -5.69 -7.36 4.57
N LYS A 182 -4.60 -6.63 4.81
CA LYS A 182 -3.63 -6.21 3.77
C LYS A 182 -3.10 -7.40 2.96
N THR A 183 -2.90 -8.54 3.61
CA THR A 183 -2.47 -9.77 2.97
C THR A 183 -3.48 -10.26 1.93
N HIS A 184 -4.77 -10.26 2.27
CA HIS A 184 -5.82 -10.65 1.31
C HIS A 184 -6.03 -9.62 0.20
N TYR A 185 -5.85 -8.33 0.49
CA TYR A 185 -5.81 -7.31 -0.57
C TYR A 185 -4.67 -7.59 -1.55
N SER A 186 -3.49 -7.95 -1.05
CA SER A 186 -2.34 -8.34 -1.89
C SER A 186 -2.65 -9.55 -2.77
N TYR A 187 -3.36 -10.56 -2.25
CA TYR A 187 -3.76 -11.72 -3.04
C TYR A 187 -4.72 -11.34 -4.16
N LEU A 188 -5.70 -10.48 -3.87
CA LEU A 188 -6.63 -9.98 -4.87
C LEU A 188 -5.91 -9.14 -5.94
N PHE A 189 -5.04 -8.20 -5.53
CA PHE A 189 -4.27 -7.36 -6.42
C PHE A 189 -3.36 -8.16 -7.37
N ILE A 190 -2.62 -9.14 -6.83
CA ILE A 190 -1.74 -10.02 -7.63
C ILE A 190 -2.57 -10.92 -8.54
N SER A 191 -3.66 -11.50 -8.03
CA SER A 191 -4.52 -12.40 -8.80
C SER A 191 -5.16 -11.69 -9.99
N LEU A 192 -5.61 -10.44 -9.83
CA LEU A 192 -6.18 -9.68 -10.94
C LEU A 192 -5.10 -9.24 -11.93
N ALA A 193 -3.93 -8.81 -11.44
CA ALA A 193 -2.84 -8.40 -12.31
C ALA A 193 -2.35 -9.52 -13.24
N LEU A 194 -2.38 -10.78 -12.78
CA LEU A 194 -1.98 -11.95 -13.56
C LEU A 194 -2.80 -12.14 -14.84
N SER A 195 -4.04 -11.64 -14.91
CA SER A 195 -4.94 -11.83 -16.05
C SER A 195 -4.44 -11.18 -17.35
N GLY A 196 -3.60 -10.15 -17.22
CA GLY A 196 -3.21 -9.27 -18.32
C GLY A 196 -4.23 -8.19 -18.67
N GLU A 197 -5.37 -8.13 -17.97
CA GLU A 197 -6.35 -7.04 -18.09
C GLU A 197 -5.91 -5.82 -17.26
N SER A 198 -6.36 -4.62 -17.61
CA SER A 198 -6.08 -3.39 -16.86
C SER A 198 -7.20 -2.97 -15.91
N GLU A 199 -8.31 -3.70 -15.92
CA GLU A 199 -9.49 -3.56 -15.07
C GLU A 199 -9.76 -4.88 -14.36
N PRO A 200 -10.41 -4.87 -13.18
CA PRO A 200 -11.05 -3.75 -12.46
C PRO A 200 -10.07 -2.85 -11.69
N ILE A 201 -10.56 -1.69 -11.26
CA ILE A 201 -9.84 -0.81 -10.32
C ILE A 201 -10.19 -1.25 -8.89
N LEU A 202 -9.16 -1.65 -8.14
CA LEU A 202 -9.32 -2.06 -6.75
C LEU A 202 -9.19 -0.89 -5.80
N VAL A 203 -9.96 -0.93 -4.72
CA VAL A 203 -9.86 -0.02 -3.59
C VAL A 203 -9.73 -0.83 -2.31
N ASP A 204 -8.68 -0.54 -1.54
CA ASP A 204 -8.46 -1.13 -0.22
C ASP A 204 -9.30 -0.40 0.83
N GLY A 205 -10.37 -1.05 1.29
CA GLY A 205 -11.20 -0.56 2.39
C GLY A 205 -10.67 -0.93 3.77
N GLY A 206 -9.59 -1.72 3.84
CA GLY A 206 -9.04 -2.25 5.07
C GLY A 206 -9.95 -3.28 5.74
N GLU A 207 -9.74 -3.49 7.04
CA GLU A 207 -10.26 -4.68 7.72
C GLU A 207 -11.75 -4.65 8.11
N SER A 208 -12.38 -3.48 8.15
CA SER A 208 -13.76 -3.34 8.63
C SER A 208 -14.54 -2.39 7.74
N ILE A 209 -15.71 -2.86 7.30
CA ILE A 209 -16.69 -2.10 6.51
C ILE A 209 -17.37 -1.00 7.33
N GLU A 210 -17.34 -1.08 8.66
CA GLU A 210 -18.06 -0.16 9.56
C GLU A 210 -17.43 1.24 9.58
N LYS A 211 -16.27 1.41 8.95
CA LYS A 211 -15.61 2.71 8.71
C LYS A 211 -16.25 3.49 7.56
N PHE A 212 -17.15 2.87 6.81
CA PHE A 212 -17.84 3.44 5.67
C PHE A 212 -19.29 3.79 6.01
N THR A 213 -19.81 4.76 5.28
CA THR A 213 -21.23 5.13 5.25
C THR A 213 -21.90 4.49 4.04
N ALA A 214 -23.23 4.45 4.02
CA ALA A 214 -23.97 4.01 2.83
C ALA A 214 -23.61 4.83 1.58
N GLU A 215 -23.43 6.14 1.77
CA GLU A 215 -23.00 7.09 0.75
C GLU A 215 -21.61 6.75 0.18
N ASP A 216 -20.68 6.30 1.02
CA ASP A 216 -19.37 5.84 0.54
C ASP A 216 -19.51 4.56 -0.30
N LEU A 217 -20.33 3.61 0.16
CA LEU A 217 -20.44 2.28 -0.45
C LEU A 217 -21.13 2.31 -1.81
N ARG A 218 -22.00 3.29 -2.07
CA ARG A 218 -22.72 3.44 -3.35
C ARG A 218 -21.79 3.62 -4.56
N HIS A 219 -20.54 4.01 -4.31
CA HIS A 219 -19.54 4.27 -5.35
C HIS A 219 -18.91 2.99 -5.94
N PHE A 220 -19.19 1.82 -5.37
CA PHE A 220 -18.54 0.56 -5.75
C PHE A 220 -19.54 -0.44 -6.33
N ASP A 221 -19.16 -1.10 -7.42
CA ASP A 221 -19.99 -2.12 -8.07
C ASP A 221 -20.00 -3.44 -7.30
N LEU A 222 -18.92 -3.71 -6.57
CA LEU A 222 -18.72 -4.94 -5.82
C LEU A 222 -18.01 -4.66 -4.50
N LEU A 223 -18.58 -5.18 -3.41
CA LEU A 223 -17.88 -5.34 -2.14
C LEU A 223 -17.27 -6.75 -2.09
N TYR A 224 -15.95 -6.83 -2.15
CA TYR A 224 -15.19 -8.07 -2.03
C TYR A 224 -14.73 -8.27 -0.58
N ILE A 225 -15.39 -9.16 0.14
CA ILE A 225 -15.13 -9.42 1.56
C ILE A 225 -14.33 -10.71 1.70
N SER A 226 -13.03 -10.58 1.98
CA SER A 226 -12.12 -11.72 2.17
C SER A 226 -12.00 -12.15 3.63
N ASP A 227 -12.16 -11.21 4.56
CA ASP A 227 -12.21 -11.45 6.00
C ASP A 227 -13.48 -10.86 6.60
N ILE A 228 -14.16 -11.65 7.43
CA ILE A 228 -15.31 -11.18 8.19
C ILE A 228 -14.82 -10.75 9.57
N LYS A 229 -14.57 -9.45 9.72
CA LYS A 229 -14.29 -8.81 11.02
C LYS A 229 -15.45 -7.89 11.36
N ILE A 230 -16.13 -8.18 12.47
CA ILE A 230 -17.30 -7.45 12.94
C ILE A 230 -16.98 -6.82 14.29
N HIS A 231 -17.19 -5.52 14.41
CA HIS A 231 -17.12 -4.81 15.69
C HIS A 231 -18.52 -4.58 16.28
N ASP A 232 -19.49 -4.26 15.44
CA ASP A 232 -20.93 -4.12 15.71
C ASP A 232 -21.74 -4.83 14.61
N GLU A 233 -22.33 -5.97 14.99
CA GLU A 233 -23.15 -6.79 14.09
C GLU A 233 -24.32 -6.01 13.46
N ASN A 234 -24.95 -5.09 14.19
CA ASN A 234 -26.08 -4.32 13.66
C ASN A 234 -25.60 -3.32 12.62
N ALA A 235 -24.53 -2.59 12.90
CA ALA A 235 -23.98 -1.61 11.97
C ALA A 235 -23.51 -2.30 10.68
N TYR A 236 -22.76 -3.39 10.81
CA TYR A 236 -22.28 -4.20 9.69
C TYR A 236 -23.43 -4.70 8.80
N VAL A 237 -24.44 -5.34 9.42
CA VAL A 237 -25.58 -5.91 8.68
C VAL A 237 -26.46 -4.81 8.08
N SER A 238 -26.61 -3.67 8.76
CA SER A 238 -27.37 -2.52 8.26
C SER A 238 -26.72 -1.92 7.02
N LEU A 239 -25.40 -1.71 7.03
CA LEU A 239 -24.65 -1.18 5.88
C LEU A 239 -24.77 -2.10 4.67
N ILE A 240 -24.54 -3.41 4.84
CA ILE A 240 -24.66 -4.38 3.75
C ILE A 240 -26.10 -4.44 3.22
N ASN A 241 -27.10 -4.49 4.10
CA ASN A 241 -28.50 -4.49 3.65
C ASN A 241 -28.86 -3.21 2.88
N THR A 242 -28.33 -2.05 3.28
CA THR A 242 -28.57 -0.78 2.58
C THR A 242 -27.96 -0.83 1.18
N TYR A 243 -26.70 -1.24 1.08
CA TYR A 243 -26.00 -1.42 -0.19
C TYR A 243 -26.71 -2.44 -1.13
N LEU A 244 -27.18 -3.57 -0.58
CA LEU A 244 -27.97 -4.55 -1.33
C LEU A 244 -29.36 -4.03 -1.77
N ARG A 245 -29.97 -3.11 -1.02
CA ARG A 245 -31.26 -2.49 -1.42
C ARG A 245 -31.10 -1.56 -2.61
N GLU A 246 -29.95 -0.90 -2.72
CA GLU A 246 -29.59 -0.04 -3.84
C GLU A 246 -29.13 -0.83 -5.08
N GLY A 247 -29.08 -2.16 -4.99
CA GLY A 247 -28.74 -3.04 -6.11
C GLY A 247 -27.27 -3.49 -6.13
N GLY A 248 -26.49 -3.17 -5.10
CA GLY A 248 -25.09 -3.56 -5.00
C GLY A 248 -24.86 -5.07 -4.88
N VAL A 249 -23.62 -5.50 -5.08
CA VAL A 249 -23.21 -6.91 -5.01
C VAL A 249 -22.17 -7.11 -3.92
N VAL A 250 -22.38 -8.14 -3.08
CA VAL A 250 -21.43 -8.50 -2.02
C VAL A 250 -20.94 -9.92 -2.23
N LEU A 251 -19.63 -10.08 -2.41
CA LEU A 251 -18.96 -11.38 -2.49
C LEU A 251 -18.19 -11.64 -1.20
N PHE A 252 -18.64 -12.64 -0.45
CA PHE A 252 -17.91 -13.21 0.69
C PHE A 252 -17.02 -14.35 0.19
N ASP A 253 -15.72 -14.11 0.02
CA ASP A 253 -14.76 -15.12 -0.40
C ASP A 253 -13.88 -15.53 0.77
N THR A 254 -14.32 -16.55 1.50
CA THR A 254 -13.71 -16.95 2.78
C THR A 254 -13.28 -18.41 2.73
N SER A 255 -12.02 -18.73 3.01
CA SER A 255 -11.56 -20.12 3.24
C SER A 255 -11.46 -20.49 4.71
N LYS A 256 -11.43 -19.48 5.60
CA LYS A 256 -11.31 -19.65 7.05
C LYS A 256 -12.18 -18.60 7.75
N THR A 257 -13.15 -19.05 8.51
CA THR A 257 -13.94 -18.17 9.40
C THR A 257 -13.95 -18.77 10.80
N ALA A 258 -13.84 -17.89 11.82
CA ALA A 258 -14.03 -18.31 13.20
C ALA A 258 -15.52 -18.63 13.38
N PHE A 259 -15.85 -19.91 13.48
CA PHE A 259 -17.19 -20.36 13.81
C PHE A 259 -17.40 -20.39 15.33
N PRO A 260 -18.62 -20.09 15.81
CA PRO A 260 -19.84 -19.79 15.04
C PRO A 260 -19.91 -18.35 14.53
N LEU A 261 -20.43 -18.16 13.30
CA LEU A 261 -20.76 -16.82 12.81
C LEU A 261 -22.00 -16.26 13.54
N PRO A 262 -22.09 -14.95 13.78
CA PRO A 262 -23.29 -14.33 14.33
C PRO A 262 -24.54 -14.55 13.47
N ASN A 263 -25.71 -14.70 14.11
CA ASN A 263 -26.95 -15.08 13.43
C ASN A 263 -27.38 -14.06 12.35
N LYS A 264 -27.25 -12.75 12.59
CA LYS A 264 -27.68 -11.74 11.61
C LYS A 264 -26.75 -11.70 10.40
N LEU A 265 -25.48 -12.03 10.59
CA LEU A 265 -24.55 -12.21 9.49
C LEU A 265 -24.91 -13.47 8.68
N LEU A 266 -25.20 -14.59 9.35
CA LEU A 266 -25.66 -15.80 8.66
C LEU A 266 -26.88 -15.50 7.79
N ASP A 267 -27.78 -14.62 8.21
CA ASP A 267 -28.93 -14.17 7.41
C ASP A 267 -28.55 -13.44 6.11
N LEU A 268 -27.35 -12.83 6.04
CA LEU A 268 -26.82 -12.21 4.81
C LEU A 268 -26.31 -13.23 3.81
N LEU A 269 -25.80 -14.37 4.25
CA LEU A 269 -25.19 -15.37 3.38
C LEU A 269 -26.26 -16.21 2.64
N PRO A 270 -25.96 -16.70 1.43
CA PRO A 270 -26.86 -17.60 0.66
C PRO A 270 -26.92 -19.03 1.22
N ILE A 271 -26.19 -19.30 2.30
CA ILE A 271 -25.99 -20.62 2.89
C ILE A 271 -26.39 -20.64 4.36
N ARG A 272 -26.64 -21.83 4.90
CA ARG A 272 -27.04 -22.07 6.30
C ARG A 272 -25.92 -22.70 7.11
N GLU A 273 -25.17 -23.62 6.49
CA GLU A 273 -24.16 -24.43 7.15
C GLU A 273 -22.93 -24.54 6.27
N MET A 274 -21.76 -24.57 6.90
CA MET A 274 -20.46 -24.69 6.25
C MET A 274 -19.66 -25.80 6.89
N ARG A 275 -18.83 -26.48 6.09
CA ARG A 275 -17.87 -27.46 6.60
C ARG A 275 -16.54 -27.34 5.88
N THR A 276 -15.45 -27.36 6.63
CA THR A 276 -14.10 -27.43 6.07
C THR A 276 -13.80 -28.85 5.61
N ARG A 277 -13.37 -29.03 4.35
CA ARG A 277 -12.74 -30.29 3.88
C ARG A 277 -11.61 -29.98 2.89
N THR A 278 -11.00 -31.03 2.36
CA THR A 278 -9.95 -30.93 1.34
C THR A 278 -10.54 -31.15 -0.05
N SER A 279 -10.06 -30.38 -1.03
CA SER A 279 -10.46 -30.40 -2.43
C SER A 279 -9.25 -30.33 -3.35
N ASN A 280 -9.36 -30.86 -4.56
CA ASN A 280 -8.44 -30.62 -5.66
C ASN A 280 -8.92 -29.50 -6.59
N LEU A 281 -10.03 -28.84 -6.25
CA LEU A 281 -10.59 -27.69 -6.97
C LEU A 281 -10.85 -27.96 -8.46
N GLN A 282 -11.25 -29.18 -8.82
CA GLN A 282 -11.75 -29.42 -10.17
C GLN A 282 -13.19 -28.93 -10.24
N LEU A 283 -13.35 -27.66 -10.60
CA LEU A 283 -14.63 -26.99 -10.53
C LEU A 283 -15.54 -27.39 -11.70
N LYS A 284 -16.78 -27.74 -11.37
CA LYS A 284 -17.89 -27.86 -12.31
C LYS A 284 -18.74 -26.61 -12.20
N PHE A 285 -18.98 -25.92 -13.31
CA PHE A 285 -19.72 -24.66 -13.30
C PHE A 285 -21.16 -24.84 -13.76
N SER A 286 -22.05 -24.06 -13.16
CA SER A 286 -23.46 -23.99 -13.55
C SER A 286 -23.62 -23.33 -14.91
N SER A 287 -24.63 -23.76 -15.68
CA SER A 287 -25.03 -23.10 -16.92
C SER A 287 -25.48 -21.64 -16.71
N ALA A 288 -25.77 -21.25 -15.47
CA ALA A 288 -26.07 -19.88 -15.09
C ALA A 288 -24.91 -18.91 -15.37
N LEU A 289 -23.67 -19.41 -15.35
CA LEU A 289 -22.47 -18.69 -15.75
C LEU A 289 -22.23 -18.73 -17.27
N GLY A 290 -23.21 -19.19 -18.06
CA GLY A 290 -23.06 -19.35 -19.50
C GLY A 290 -22.02 -20.41 -19.91
N ASN A 291 -21.63 -20.37 -21.19
CA ASN A 291 -20.60 -21.27 -21.72
C ASN A 291 -19.22 -20.75 -21.33
N MET A 292 -18.64 -21.30 -20.26
CA MET A 292 -17.25 -21.04 -19.88
C MET A 292 -16.32 -22.13 -20.43
N SER A 293 -15.19 -21.71 -21.00
CA SER A 293 -14.13 -22.61 -21.47
C SER A 293 -12.90 -22.62 -20.54
N PHE A 294 -13.03 -22.10 -19.31
CA PHE A 294 -11.95 -22.04 -18.34
C PHE A 294 -11.78 -23.38 -17.62
N SER A 295 -10.53 -23.80 -17.44
CA SER A 295 -10.17 -24.92 -16.57
C SER A 295 -9.19 -24.40 -15.51
N PRO A 296 -9.67 -23.67 -14.50
CA PRO A 296 -8.81 -23.12 -13.44
C PRO A 296 -8.36 -24.22 -12.47
N PHE A 297 -7.37 -23.90 -11.65
CA PHE A 297 -6.89 -24.69 -10.51
C PHE A 297 -6.38 -26.10 -10.85
N ASN A 298 -5.99 -26.35 -12.12
CA ASN A 298 -5.53 -27.66 -12.59
C ASN A 298 -4.33 -28.24 -11.80
N THR A 299 -3.54 -27.38 -11.16
CA THR A 299 -2.35 -27.75 -10.38
C THR A 299 -2.61 -27.84 -8.88
N VAL A 300 -3.76 -27.37 -8.40
CA VAL A 300 -4.08 -27.34 -6.98
C VAL A 300 -4.46 -28.74 -6.50
N LYS A 301 -3.94 -29.14 -5.34
CA LYS A 301 -4.24 -30.44 -4.71
C LYS A 301 -4.37 -30.27 -3.21
N ASN A 302 -5.33 -30.99 -2.62
CA ASN A 302 -5.58 -31.01 -1.17
C ASN A 302 -5.76 -29.62 -0.54
N ALA A 303 -6.35 -28.66 -1.27
CA ALA A 303 -6.67 -27.35 -0.74
C ALA A 303 -7.74 -27.47 0.36
N GLN A 304 -7.51 -26.84 1.51
CA GLN A 304 -8.53 -26.74 2.55
C GLN A 304 -9.50 -25.61 2.19
N ILE A 305 -10.76 -25.98 1.95
CA ILE A 305 -11.83 -25.06 1.57
C ILE A 305 -13.07 -25.28 2.42
N LEU A 306 -13.99 -24.31 2.40
CA LEU A 306 -15.31 -24.42 2.98
C LEU A 306 -16.32 -24.88 1.92
N TYR A 307 -17.17 -25.81 2.30
CA TYR A 307 -18.30 -26.30 1.50
C TYR A 307 -19.60 -25.80 2.09
N ALA A 308 -20.60 -25.51 1.24
CA ALA A 308 -21.95 -25.24 1.69
C ALA A 308 -22.70 -26.55 1.92
N ASP A 309 -22.75 -27.01 3.16
CA ASP A 309 -23.52 -28.21 3.57
C ASP A 309 -25.04 -27.93 3.55
N GLY A 310 -25.44 -26.68 3.71
CA GLY A 310 -26.84 -26.25 3.64
C GLY A 310 -27.00 -24.98 2.83
N ILE A 311 -27.85 -25.01 1.81
CA ILE A 311 -28.16 -23.86 0.95
C ILE A 311 -29.54 -23.31 1.30
N LYS A 312 -29.70 -21.98 1.27
CA LYS A 312 -31.01 -21.36 1.54
C LYS A 312 -31.95 -21.48 0.35
N ASN A 313 -33.25 -21.53 0.63
CA ASN A 313 -34.29 -21.47 -0.41
C ASN A 313 -34.13 -20.20 -1.24
N GLY A 314 -34.15 -20.33 -2.57
CA GLY A 314 -33.97 -19.21 -3.50
C GLY A 314 -32.50 -18.84 -3.79
N ALA A 315 -31.54 -19.54 -3.19
CA ALA A 315 -30.14 -19.46 -3.60
C ALA A 315 -29.86 -20.40 -4.78
N GLU A 316 -28.90 -20.01 -5.61
CA GLU A 316 -28.44 -20.70 -6.81
C GLU A 316 -26.96 -21.07 -6.66
N VAL A 317 -26.63 -22.34 -6.92
CA VAL A 317 -25.23 -22.79 -6.93
C VAL A 317 -24.61 -22.46 -8.29
N LEU A 318 -23.45 -21.81 -8.25
CA LEU A 318 -22.69 -21.39 -9.42
C LEU A 318 -21.53 -22.35 -9.73
N ALA A 319 -20.95 -22.97 -8.72
CA ALA A 319 -19.90 -23.97 -8.89
C ALA A 319 -19.94 -25.07 -7.82
N TRP A 320 -19.56 -26.27 -8.26
CA TRP A 320 -19.32 -27.46 -7.44
C TRP A 320 -17.87 -27.90 -7.57
N ASP A 321 -17.37 -28.63 -6.59
CA ASP A 321 -16.07 -29.30 -6.69
C ASP A 321 -16.17 -30.68 -7.39
N GLU A 322 -15.06 -31.42 -7.42
CA GLU A 322 -15.01 -32.76 -8.02
C GLU A 322 -15.96 -33.78 -7.37
N MET A 323 -16.33 -33.56 -6.11
CA MET A 323 -17.22 -34.41 -5.31
C MET A 323 -18.68 -33.93 -5.33
N ASP A 324 -19.03 -33.02 -6.24
CA ASP A 324 -20.36 -32.43 -6.38
C ASP A 324 -20.83 -31.64 -5.13
N ASN A 325 -19.89 -31.15 -4.31
CA ASN A 325 -20.23 -30.29 -3.18
C ASN A 325 -20.26 -28.82 -3.63
N PRO A 326 -21.28 -28.03 -3.24
CA PRO A 326 -21.36 -26.62 -3.59
C PRO A 326 -20.26 -25.78 -2.93
N VAL A 327 -19.56 -24.97 -3.72
CA VAL A 327 -18.43 -24.13 -3.27
C VAL A 327 -18.57 -22.65 -3.61
N LEU A 328 -19.43 -22.32 -4.59
CA LEU A 328 -19.79 -20.96 -4.96
C LEU A 328 -21.30 -20.87 -5.12
N VAL A 329 -21.94 -20.02 -4.32
CA VAL A 329 -23.40 -19.91 -4.23
C VAL A 329 -23.79 -18.44 -4.25
N ARG A 330 -24.85 -18.07 -4.98
CA ARG A 330 -25.42 -16.72 -4.94
C ARG A 330 -26.89 -16.74 -4.54
N MET A 331 -27.38 -15.63 -4.02
CA MET A 331 -28.80 -15.44 -3.71
C MET A 331 -29.17 -13.98 -3.94
N LYS A 332 -30.33 -13.75 -4.55
CA LYS A 332 -30.86 -12.39 -4.69
C LYS A 332 -31.40 -11.94 -3.33
N LYS A 333 -31.02 -10.73 -2.90
CA LYS A 333 -31.51 -10.15 -1.64
C LYS A 333 -31.83 -8.68 -1.87
N TYR A 334 -33.12 -8.34 -1.70
CA TYR A 334 -33.67 -7.04 -2.10
C TYR A 334 -33.43 -6.77 -3.61
N GLY A 335 -32.78 -5.65 -3.96
CA GLY A 335 -32.41 -5.29 -5.32
C GLY A 335 -31.12 -5.93 -5.82
N GLY A 336 -30.21 -6.30 -4.91
CA GLY A 336 -28.85 -6.76 -5.20
C GLY A 336 -28.60 -8.25 -4.97
N TRP A 337 -27.32 -8.61 -4.93
CA TRP A 337 -26.86 -10.00 -4.85
C TRP A 337 -25.88 -10.22 -3.70
N THR A 338 -26.12 -11.30 -2.94
CA THR A 338 -25.16 -11.84 -1.98
C THR A 338 -24.56 -13.11 -2.57
N VAL A 339 -23.24 -13.19 -2.59
CA VAL A 339 -22.47 -14.29 -3.15
C VAL A 339 -21.53 -14.80 -2.08
N TRP A 340 -21.41 -16.11 -1.96
CA TRP A 340 -20.49 -16.75 -1.05
C TRP A 340 -19.62 -17.74 -1.80
N SER A 341 -18.33 -17.66 -1.55
CA SER A 341 -17.30 -18.58 -2.01
C SER A 341 -16.56 -19.13 -0.79
N GLY A 342 -16.52 -20.46 -0.70
CA GLY A 342 -15.73 -21.15 0.32
C GLY A 342 -14.28 -21.44 -0.08
N ILE A 343 -13.88 -21.03 -1.29
CA ILE A 343 -12.64 -21.45 -1.95
C ILE A 343 -11.43 -20.61 -1.51
N SER A 344 -11.66 -19.32 -1.19
CA SER A 344 -10.62 -18.28 -1.17
C SER A 344 -9.93 -18.17 -2.52
N ILE A 345 -10.72 -17.80 -3.52
CA ILE A 345 -10.37 -17.79 -4.94
C ILE A 345 -9.03 -17.07 -5.18
N THR A 346 -8.85 -15.89 -4.59
CA THR A 346 -7.64 -15.08 -4.79
C THR A 346 -6.39 -15.71 -4.16
N TYR A 347 -6.53 -16.39 -3.03
CA TYR A 347 -5.40 -17.12 -2.44
C TYR A 347 -4.98 -18.28 -3.36
N GLN A 348 -5.94 -19.05 -3.89
CA GLN A 348 -5.65 -20.19 -4.76
C GLN A 348 -4.99 -19.74 -6.07
N ILE A 349 -5.49 -18.67 -6.68
CA ILE A 349 -4.92 -18.10 -7.91
C ILE A 349 -3.48 -17.63 -7.66
N MET A 350 -3.28 -16.82 -6.62
CA MET A 350 -1.96 -16.29 -6.29
C MET A 350 -0.98 -17.42 -5.97
N GLN A 351 -1.38 -18.38 -5.13
CA GLN A 351 -0.51 -19.49 -4.70
C GLN A 351 -0.11 -20.39 -5.88
N ALA A 352 -1.04 -20.67 -6.79
CA ALA A 352 -0.78 -21.53 -7.96
C ALA A 352 -0.18 -20.77 -9.15
N GLU A 353 -0.11 -19.43 -9.08
CA GLU A 353 0.17 -18.54 -10.22
C GLU A 353 -0.71 -18.87 -11.45
N ASP A 354 -1.99 -19.17 -11.18
CA ASP A 354 -2.92 -19.73 -12.17
C ASP A 354 -3.57 -18.65 -13.05
N TYR A 355 -3.10 -18.58 -14.30
CA TYR A 355 -3.59 -17.63 -15.30
C TYR A 355 -5.07 -17.85 -15.65
N GLU A 356 -5.51 -19.10 -15.77
CA GLU A 356 -6.92 -19.40 -16.10
C GLU A 356 -7.84 -19.11 -14.91
N GLY A 357 -7.37 -19.37 -13.69
CA GLY A 357 -8.03 -18.92 -12.46
C GLY A 357 -8.18 -17.40 -12.38
N SER A 358 -7.13 -16.64 -12.76
CA SER A 358 -7.18 -15.18 -12.84
C SER A 358 -8.23 -14.68 -13.85
N ARG A 359 -8.30 -15.29 -15.03
CA ARG A 359 -9.33 -14.96 -16.04
C ARG A 359 -10.73 -15.31 -15.56
N LEU A 360 -10.90 -16.43 -14.84
CA LEU A 360 -12.16 -16.77 -14.19
C LEU A 360 -12.56 -15.72 -13.16
N LEU A 361 -11.63 -15.22 -12.34
CA LEU A 361 -11.93 -14.19 -11.34
C LEU A 361 -12.50 -12.93 -12.00
N ILE A 362 -11.88 -12.44 -13.07
CA ILE A 362 -12.39 -11.27 -13.83
C ILE A 362 -13.75 -11.57 -14.44
N TYR A 363 -13.89 -12.76 -15.05
CA TYR A 363 -15.17 -13.19 -15.61
C TYR A 363 -16.27 -13.19 -14.54
N LEU A 364 -16.00 -13.76 -13.37
CA LEU A 364 -16.93 -13.84 -12.26
C LEU A 364 -17.32 -12.45 -11.77
N ILE A 365 -16.36 -11.54 -11.58
CA ILE A 365 -16.63 -10.16 -11.19
C ILE A 365 -17.56 -9.50 -12.21
N ARG A 366 -17.21 -9.54 -13.51
CA ARG A 366 -18.04 -8.95 -14.58
C ARG A 366 -19.43 -9.59 -14.65
N PHE A 367 -19.53 -10.90 -14.47
CA PHE A 367 -20.79 -11.63 -14.44
C PHE A 367 -21.68 -11.19 -13.27
N LEU A 368 -21.07 -11.03 -12.09
CA LEU A 368 -21.79 -10.64 -10.88
C LEU A 368 -22.28 -9.19 -10.96
N THR A 369 -21.52 -8.30 -11.59
CA THR A 369 -21.85 -6.87 -11.73
C THR A 369 -22.55 -6.52 -13.05
N SER A 370 -22.86 -7.50 -13.91
CA SER A 370 -23.40 -7.25 -15.27
C SER A 370 -24.78 -6.58 -15.31
N HIS A 371 -25.47 -6.45 -14.17
CA HIS A 371 -26.72 -5.70 -14.08
C HIS A 371 -26.50 -4.18 -14.06
N VAL A 372 -25.25 -3.72 -13.90
CA VAL A 372 -24.84 -2.33 -14.04
C VAL A 372 -24.67 -2.04 -15.53
N PRO A 373 -25.42 -1.09 -16.12
CA PRO A 373 -25.33 -0.80 -17.54
C PRO A 373 -23.93 -0.30 -17.91
N PHE A 374 -23.15 -1.09 -18.65
CA PHE A 374 -21.87 -0.65 -19.18
C PHE A 374 -22.10 0.37 -20.30
N GLN A 375 -21.79 1.64 -20.04
CA GLN A 375 -21.92 2.72 -21.02
C GLN A 375 -20.58 3.18 -21.58
N SER A 376 -19.59 2.31 -21.82
CA SER A 376 -18.32 2.60 -22.51
C SER A 376 -17.87 4.08 -22.51
N LYS A 377 -17.82 4.73 -21.34
CA LYS A 377 -17.26 6.07 -21.25
C LYS A 377 -15.77 5.91 -21.19
N GLU A 378 -15.07 6.66 -22.03
CA GLU A 378 -13.62 6.61 -22.05
C GLU A 378 -13.08 7.23 -20.76
N ILE A 379 -12.09 6.57 -20.15
CA ILE A 379 -11.28 7.16 -19.07
C ILE A 379 -10.57 8.39 -19.63
N ARG A 380 -10.71 9.53 -18.95
CA ARG A 380 -10.15 10.81 -19.39
C ARG A 380 -9.00 11.23 -18.50
N ASP A 381 -8.10 12.04 -19.04
CA ASP A 381 -6.98 12.58 -18.28
C ASP A 381 -7.35 13.89 -17.56
N GLY A 382 -6.87 14.04 -16.33
CA GLY A 382 -6.84 15.32 -15.62
C GLY A 382 -5.57 16.10 -15.91
N ASP A 383 -5.65 17.43 -15.93
CA ASP A 383 -4.47 18.29 -16.10
C ASP A 383 -3.83 18.57 -14.74
N LEU A 384 -2.56 18.20 -14.59
CA LEU A 384 -1.83 18.27 -13.33
C LEU A 384 -0.82 19.41 -13.37
N LYS A 385 -0.95 20.33 -12.41
CA LYS A 385 -0.03 21.44 -12.18
C LYS A 385 0.66 21.26 -10.83
N VAL A 386 1.99 21.27 -10.86
CA VAL A 386 2.83 21.15 -9.65
C VAL A 386 3.01 22.52 -9.03
N ILE A 387 2.53 22.70 -7.80
CA ILE A 387 2.71 23.95 -7.06
C ILE A 387 3.97 23.88 -6.19
N SER A 388 4.11 22.79 -5.44
CA SER A 388 5.29 22.49 -4.63
C SER A 388 5.50 20.98 -4.49
N THR A 389 6.50 20.55 -3.72
CA THR A 389 6.73 19.12 -3.46
C THR A 389 5.55 18.45 -2.72
N ASP A 390 4.82 19.24 -1.96
CA ASP A 390 3.81 18.80 -1.00
C ASP A 390 2.41 19.34 -1.40
N GLU A 391 2.26 19.93 -2.60
CA GLU A 391 1.01 20.54 -3.08
C GLU A 391 0.88 20.48 -4.62
N TYR A 392 -0.27 19.96 -5.07
CA TYR A 392 -0.58 19.67 -6.46
C TYR A 392 -1.99 20.15 -6.80
N GLU A 393 -2.13 20.88 -7.89
CA GLU A 393 -3.41 21.37 -8.40
C GLU A 393 -3.81 20.50 -9.60
N VAL A 394 -5.02 19.95 -9.56
CA VAL A 394 -5.59 19.12 -10.63
C VAL A 394 -6.79 19.83 -11.23
N SER A 395 -6.68 20.22 -12.50
CA SER A 395 -7.78 20.79 -13.26
C SER A 395 -8.54 19.70 -14.01
N LEU A 396 -9.84 19.62 -13.75
CA LEU A 396 -10.73 18.61 -14.31
C LEU A 396 -11.81 19.29 -15.15
N SER A 397 -12.23 18.65 -16.23
CA SER A 397 -13.29 19.16 -17.10
C SER A 397 -14.35 18.10 -17.36
N HIS A 398 -15.59 18.57 -17.57
CA HIS A 398 -16.72 17.72 -17.97
C HIS A 398 -17.02 16.55 -17.01
N LEU A 399 -16.91 16.75 -15.70
CA LEU A 399 -17.21 15.70 -14.71
C LEU A 399 -18.71 15.39 -14.62
N SER A 400 -19.01 14.12 -14.41
CA SER A 400 -20.29 13.65 -13.89
C SER A 400 -20.28 13.61 -12.37
N ILE A 401 -21.47 13.62 -11.76
CA ILE A 401 -21.66 13.51 -10.30
C ILE A 401 -21.05 12.22 -9.72
N ASN A 402 -21.01 11.15 -10.51
CA ASN A 402 -20.51 9.84 -10.08
C ASN A 402 -19.10 9.52 -10.60
N ASP A 403 -18.45 10.46 -11.29
CA ASP A 403 -17.07 10.25 -11.74
C ASP A 403 -16.14 10.26 -10.52
N ALA A 404 -15.19 9.33 -10.50
CA ALA A 404 -14.07 9.35 -9.54
C ALA A 404 -12.84 10.01 -10.18
N VAL A 405 -11.94 10.50 -9.33
CA VAL A 405 -10.66 11.07 -9.74
C VAL A 405 -9.57 10.26 -9.08
N TRP A 406 -8.79 9.57 -9.91
CA TRP A 406 -7.70 8.72 -9.47
C TRP A 406 -6.36 9.40 -9.70
N PHE A 407 -5.80 9.96 -8.63
CA PHE A 407 -4.45 10.49 -8.61
C PHE A 407 -3.45 9.40 -8.22
N LYS A 408 -2.68 8.91 -9.19
CA LYS A 408 -1.73 7.79 -9.05
C LYS A 408 -0.43 8.19 -8.35
N MET A 409 -0.56 8.91 -7.24
CA MET A 409 0.50 9.21 -6.30
C MET A 409 0.23 8.45 -5.00
N THR A 410 1.28 7.84 -4.45
CA THR A 410 1.17 7.01 -3.24
C THR A 410 0.69 7.85 -2.07
N TYR A 411 -0.33 7.34 -1.40
CA TYR A 411 -0.89 7.93 -0.20
C TYR A 411 0.01 7.68 1.00
N TYR A 412 0.10 8.69 1.86
CA TYR A 412 0.68 8.64 3.19
C TYR A 412 -0.23 9.45 4.12
N PRO A 413 -0.41 9.05 5.41
CA PRO A 413 -1.21 9.83 6.33
C PRO A 413 -0.81 11.30 6.35
N GLY A 414 -1.78 12.21 6.20
CA GLY A 414 -1.55 13.66 6.11
C GLY A 414 -1.92 14.27 4.76
N TRP A 415 -2.02 13.48 3.69
CA TRP A 415 -2.59 13.95 2.43
C TRP A 415 -4.07 14.34 2.60
N GLU A 416 -4.39 15.54 2.10
CA GLU A 416 -5.73 16.09 1.99
C GLU A 416 -6.05 16.34 0.51
N ALA A 417 -7.31 16.13 0.11
CA ALA A 417 -7.83 16.52 -1.19
C ALA A 417 -8.94 17.56 -0.98
N ILE A 418 -8.82 18.72 -1.62
CA ILE A 418 -9.68 19.89 -1.35
C ILE A 418 -10.19 20.45 -2.68
N ILE A 419 -11.51 20.64 -2.80
CA ILE A 419 -12.09 21.39 -3.92
C ILE A 419 -11.81 22.88 -3.70
N GLU A 420 -11.13 23.56 -4.63
CA GLU A 420 -10.70 24.95 -4.43
C GLU A 420 -11.86 25.92 -4.22
N ASP A 421 -12.92 25.80 -5.02
CA ASP A 421 -14.04 26.76 -5.02
C ASP A 421 -14.86 26.73 -3.72
N THR A 422 -15.01 25.55 -3.12
CA THR A 422 -15.84 25.35 -1.91
C THR A 422 -15.02 25.15 -0.65
N ASN A 423 -13.70 24.95 -0.78
CA ASN A 423 -12.81 24.49 0.28
C ASN A 423 -13.31 23.20 0.95
N GLU A 424 -14.07 22.39 0.22
CA GLU A 424 -14.64 21.12 0.68
C GLU A 424 -13.56 20.05 0.66
N ARG A 425 -13.37 19.37 1.80
CA ARG A 425 -12.41 18.27 1.94
C ARG A 425 -13.04 16.97 1.45
N LEU A 426 -12.42 16.35 0.45
CA LEU A 426 -12.83 15.07 -0.09
C LEU A 426 -12.22 13.92 0.72
N LYS A 427 -13.00 12.84 0.88
CA LYS A 427 -12.49 11.59 1.44
C LYS A 427 -11.59 10.91 0.41
N ILE A 428 -10.39 10.53 0.85
CA ILE A 428 -9.43 9.77 0.04
C ILE A 428 -9.65 8.27 0.28
N PHE A 429 -9.86 7.54 -0.80
CA PHE A 429 -9.90 6.09 -0.86
C PHE A 429 -8.56 5.59 -1.41
N LEU A 430 -8.10 4.43 -0.95
CA LEU A 430 -6.80 3.87 -1.33
C LEU A 430 -6.96 2.92 -2.51
N ALA A 431 -6.66 3.39 -3.73
CA ALA A 431 -6.82 2.60 -4.95
C ALA A 431 -5.52 1.93 -5.41
N GLY A 432 -5.64 0.75 -6.02
CA GLY A 432 -4.54 -0.01 -6.61
C GLY A 432 -3.40 -0.21 -5.61
N PRO A 433 -2.18 0.27 -5.89
CA PRO A 433 -1.05 0.18 -4.97
C PRO A 433 -1.07 1.34 -3.95
N HIS A 434 -2.19 1.52 -3.24
CA HIS A 434 -2.40 2.57 -2.23
C HIS A 434 -2.14 3.99 -2.74
N THR A 435 -2.75 4.31 -3.88
CA THR A 435 -2.80 5.66 -4.46
C THR A 435 -4.14 6.34 -4.17
N MET A 436 -4.26 7.63 -4.47
CA MET A 436 -5.40 8.43 -3.99
C MET A 436 -6.55 8.44 -4.99
N LEU A 437 -7.71 7.93 -4.58
CA LEU A 437 -8.98 8.02 -5.31
C LEU A 437 -9.94 8.91 -4.53
N VAL A 438 -10.60 9.85 -5.19
CA VAL A 438 -11.60 10.74 -4.58
C VAL A 438 -12.86 10.82 -5.44
N PHE A 439 -13.99 11.11 -4.81
CA PHE A 439 -15.28 11.32 -5.48
C PHE A 439 -15.73 12.76 -5.25
N PRO A 440 -15.56 13.67 -6.23
CA PRO A 440 -15.90 15.07 -6.06
C PRO A 440 -17.41 15.34 -5.92
N GLN A 441 -18.25 14.47 -6.48
CA GLN A 441 -19.70 14.62 -6.48
C GLN A 441 -20.19 15.98 -7.01
N LYS A 442 -19.59 16.47 -8.11
CA LYS A 442 -19.99 17.71 -8.79
C LYS A 442 -20.11 17.49 -10.29
N THR A 443 -21.03 18.23 -10.91
CA THR A 443 -21.19 18.28 -12.37
C THR A 443 -20.61 19.58 -12.90
N SER A 444 -19.40 19.57 -13.45
CA SER A 444 -18.75 20.67 -14.21
C SER A 444 -17.23 20.49 -14.24
N SER A 445 -16.52 21.48 -14.77
CA SER A 445 -15.08 21.64 -14.53
C SER A 445 -14.84 22.08 -13.10
N LEU A 446 -13.84 21.50 -12.44
CA LEU A 446 -13.44 21.88 -11.08
C LEU A 446 -11.94 21.71 -10.89
N LYS A 447 -11.43 22.32 -9.83
CA LYS A 447 -10.05 22.15 -9.39
C LYS A 447 -9.99 21.44 -8.05
N ILE A 448 -9.15 20.41 -7.98
CA ILE A 448 -8.83 19.71 -6.73
C ILE A 448 -7.38 19.99 -6.40
N THR A 449 -7.14 20.50 -5.20
CA THR A 449 -5.81 20.65 -4.64
C THR A 449 -5.53 19.49 -3.71
N PHE A 450 -4.53 18.69 -4.06
CA PHE A 450 -3.96 17.65 -3.21
C PHE A 450 -2.79 18.25 -2.45
N ARG A 451 -2.89 18.31 -1.12
CA ARG A 451 -1.87 18.91 -0.27
C ARG A 451 -1.52 18.00 0.88
N PHE A 452 -0.22 17.87 1.15
CA PHE A 452 0.26 17.17 2.33
C PHE A 452 0.24 18.09 3.55
N GLY A 453 -0.64 17.80 4.51
CA GLY A 453 -0.65 18.39 5.83
C GLY A 453 0.21 17.59 6.81
N LYS A 454 0.85 18.28 7.77
CA LYS A 454 1.58 17.59 8.85
C LYS A 454 0.62 16.77 9.70
N THR A 455 0.96 15.52 9.98
CA THR A 455 0.17 14.68 10.87
C THR A 455 0.33 15.10 12.33
N LEU A 456 -0.60 14.71 13.20
CA LEU A 456 -0.46 14.94 14.64
C LEU A 456 0.83 14.30 15.19
N SER A 457 1.21 13.12 14.69
CA SER A 457 2.47 12.48 15.01
C SER A 457 3.69 13.28 14.55
N ASP A 458 3.65 13.88 13.36
CA ASP A 458 4.74 14.73 12.88
C ASP A 458 4.85 16.00 13.72
N ILE A 459 3.71 16.62 14.06
CA ILE A 459 3.64 17.80 14.92
C ILE A 459 4.21 17.47 16.31
N ILE A 460 3.78 16.37 16.93
CA ILE A 460 4.30 15.93 18.23
C ILE A 460 5.79 15.61 18.14
N GLY A 461 6.22 14.92 17.07
CA GLY A 461 7.62 14.60 16.83
C GLY A 461 8.49 15.85 16.71
N GLU A 462 8.01 16.88 16.00
CA GLU A 462 8.65 18.18 15.91
C GLU A 462 8.71 18.88 17.27
N TYR A 463 7.61 18.91 18.04
CA TYR A 463 7.61 19.51 19.38
C TYR A 463 8.53 18.79 20.36
N ILE A 464 8.53 17.46 20.41
CA ILE A 464 9.44 16.67 21.25
C ILE A 464 10.88 16.96 20.85
N SER A 465 11.17 17.03 19.54
CA SER A 465 12.50 17.37 19.05
C SER A 465 12.91 18.77 19.50
N ILE A 466 12.04 19.77 19.34
CA ILE A 466 12.29 21.16 19.78
C ILE A 466 12.54 21.22 21.29
N ILE A 467 11.71 20.55 22.11
CA ILE A 467 11.87 20.51 23.57
C ILE A 467 13.18 19.83 23.94
N PHE A 468 13.49 18.69 23.33
CA PHE A 468 14.74 17.97 23.56
C PHE A 468 15.95 18.83 23.20
N TYR A 469 15.93 19.53 22.06
CA TYR A 469 16.97 20.49 21.69
C TYR A 469 17.08 21.64 22.68
N GLY A 470 15.96 22.17 23.16
CA GLY A 470 15.93 23.22 24.19
C GLY A 470 16.59 22.76 25.49
N ILE A 471 16.26 21.55 25.98
CA ILE A 471 16.86 20.97 27.17
C ILE A 471 18.36 20.73 26.97
N LEU A 472 18.75 20.18 25.82
CA LEU A 472 20.15 19.88 25.50
C LEU A 472 20.97 21.17 25.41
N PHE A 473 20.43 22.22 24.79
CA PHE A 473 21.03 23.55 24.74
C PHE A 473 21.21 24.17 26.13
N VAL A 474 20.17 24.15 26.98
CA VAL A 474 20.23 24.63 28.36
C VAL A 474 21.25 23.82 29.17
N TYR A 475 21.26 22.50 29.04
CA TYR A 475 22.24 21.62 29.68
C TYR A 475 23.66 22.02 29.28
N PHE A 476 23.97 22.18 27.99
CA PHE A 476 25.30 22.56 27.53
C PHE A 476 25.75 23.95 28.01
N ILE A 477 24.84 24.92 28.06
CA ILE A 477 25.13 26.27 28.58
C ILE A 477 25.39 26.23 30.09
N LEU A 478 24.54 25.52 30.85
CA LEU A 478 24.65 25.43 32.30
C LEU A 478 25.72 24.43 32.77
N TYR A 479 26.15 23.51 31.91
CA TYR A 479 27.20 22.54 32.21
C TYR A 479 28.52 23.20 32.61
N LYS A 480 28.93 24.28 31.91
CA LYS A 480 30.15 25.04 32.23
C LYS A 480 30.12 25.70 33.63
N PRO A 481 29.07 26.46 34.02
CA PRO A 481 29.00 27.03 35.36
C PRO A 481 28.79 25.97 36.45
N VAL A 482 28.02 24.90 36.18
CA VAL A 482 27.83 23.77 37.11
C VAL A 482 29.17 23.08 37.39
N ILE A 483 29.96 22.71 36.38
CA ILE A 483 31.30 22.14 36.60
C ILE A 483 32.25 23.13 37.29
N ARG A 484 32.13 24.43 37.02
CA ARG A 484 32.93 25.44 37.73
C ARG A 484 32.63 25.51 39.22
N HIS A 485 31.38 25.25 39.63
CA HIS A 485 30.94 25.33 41.03
C HIS A 485 30.94 23.96 41.73
N TYR A 486 30.86 22.88 40.98
CA TYR A 486 30.93 21.52 41.48
C TYR A 486 32.41 21.11 41.64
N ARG A 487 32.98 21.38 42.82
CA ARG A 487 34.27 20.77 43.21
C ARG A 487 33.99 19.31 43.57
N PRO A 488 34.63 18.32 42.94
CA PRO A 488 34.52 16.94 43.41
C PRO A 488 34.96 16.89 44.88
N PRO A 489 34.25 16.16 45.76
CA PRO A 489 34.61 16.07 47.17
C PRO A 489 36.07 15.64 47.31
N GLU A 490 36.81 16.30 48.20
CA GLU A 490 38.21 16.00 48.47
C GLU A 490 38.36 14.51 48.84
N GLY A 491 39.15 13.78 48.04
CA GLY A 491 39.34 12.33 48.16
C GLY A 491 39.08 11.54 46.87
N TRP A 492 38.43 12.15 45.87
CA TRP A 492 38.16 11.53 44.56
C TRP A 492 39.14 11.94 43.44
N ILE A 493 40.28 12.52 43.81
CA ILE A 493 41.40 12.73 42.88
C ILE A 493 42.08 11.38 42.69
N HIS A 494 41.98 10.81 41.48
CA HIS A 494 42.76 9.69 40.96
C HIS A 494 43.72 9.07 42.00
N THR A 495 43.28 8.05 42.71
CA THR A 495 44.23 7.12 43.30
C THR A 495 45.04 6.55 42.14
N LYS A 496 46.25 7.07 41.94
CA LYS A 496 47.28 6.38 41.16
C LYS A 496 47.52 5.08 41.90
N HIS A 497 46.80 4.02 41.53
CA HIS A 497 47.15 2.66 41.90
C HIS A 497 48.53 2.37 41.29
N ARG A 498 49.59 2.78 41.99
CA ARG A 498 50.93 2.22 41.84
C ARG A 498 50.83 0.82 42.44
N GLY A 499 50.43 -0.14 41.62
CA GLY A 499 50.50 -1.55 41.98
C GLY A 499 51.93 -1.88 42.43
N LEU A 500 52.05 -2.57 43.57
CA LEU A 500 53.30 -2.98 44.22
C LEU A 500 54.23 -3.86 43.35
N GLY A 501 53.84 -4.21 42.11
CA GLY A 501 54.63 -5.00 41.17
C GLY A 501 55.69 -4.21 40.37
N HIS A 502 55.67 -2.87 40.36
CA HIS A 502 56.62 -2.09 39.55
C HIS A 502 58.03 -1.99 40.16
N ASN A 503 58.16 -2.20 41.48
CA ASN A 503 59.47 -2.17 42.16
C ASN A 503 60.30 -3.45 41.99
N ASN A 504 59.76 -4.52 41.41
CA ASN A 504 60.48 -5.77 41.17
C ASN A 504 61.12 -5.89 39.77
N VAL A 505 60.93 -4.91 38.89
CA VAL A 505 61.50 -4.93 37.52
C VAL A 505 62.81 -4.13 37.41
N LEU A 506 63.12 -3.26 38.39
CA LEU A 506 64.33 -2.42 38.37
C LEU A 506 65.46 -2.88 39.31
N THR A 507 65.27 -3.95 40.09
CA THR A 507 66.28 -4.51 41.02
C THR A 507 66.91 -5.84 40.56
N LYS A 508 66.69 -6.28 39.32
CA LYS A 508 67.36 -7.46 38.73
C LYS A 508 68.32 -7.17 37.56
N LYS A 509 68.92 -5.98 37.52
CA LYS A 509 70.15 -5.70 36.74
C LYS A 509 71.26 -5.12 37.62
N LYS A 510 71.71 -5.95 38.56
CA LYS A 510 73.08 -6.00 39.11
C LYS A 510 73.31 -7.43 39.59
N ILE A 511 73.71 -8.30 38.67
CA ILE A 511 74.92 -9.15 38.64
C ILE A 511 75.01 -9.65 37.21
#